data_AF-G3IYI6-F1
#
_entry.id   AF-G3IYI6-F1
#
_cell.length_a   1.000
_cell.length_b   1.000
_cell.length_c   1.000
_cell.angle_alpha   90.00
_cell.angle_beta   90.00
_cell.angle_gamma   90.00
#
_symmetry.space_group_name_H-M   'P 1'
#
loop_
_entity.id
_entity.type
_entity.pdbx_description
1 polymer ?
#
loop_
_entity_poly.entity_id
_entity_poly.type
_entity_poly.pdbx_seq_one_letter_code
_entity_poly.pdbx_strand_id
1 'polypeptide(L)'
;SGFHRIRHYGLLANCGRREQLAQVRKLLQVMPTDSELNGGDTDAVGQSAQPTFTCPDCGAAMIIVEILARKQPIRAPPWQRGTA
;
A
#
# COMPACT_ATOMS: atom_id res chain seq x y z
N SER A 1 -12.54 4.27 2.28
CA SER A 1 -12.12 5.60 2.74
C SER A 1 -10.63 5.74 2.46
N GLY A 2 -10.25 6.70 1.62
CA GLY A 2 -8.93 6.76 0.99
C GLY A 2 -7.82 7.25 1.93
N PHE A 3 -6.62 6.74 1.72
CA PHE A 3 -5.41 7.24 2.35
C PHE A 3 -5.18 8.72 2.03
N HIS A 4 -4.68 9.48 3.00
CA HIS A 4 -4.29 10.87 2.79
C HIS A 4 -3.00 10.91 1.96
N ARG A 5 -3.08 11.40 0.72
CA ARG A 5 -1.91 11.54 -0.17
C ARG A 5 -1.05 12.72 0.29
N ILE A 6 0.07 12.44 0.94
CA ILE A 6 1.09 13.45 1.26
C ILE A 6 1.90 13.74 -0.01
N ARG A 7 1.92 15.01 -0.44
CA ARG A 7 2.78 15.48 -1.53
C ARG A 7 3.92 16.27 -0.92
N HIS A 8 5.17 15.84 -1.16
CA HIS A 8 6.34 16.60 -0.77
C HIS A 8 6.73 17.58 -1.89
N TYR A 9 6.98 18.83 -1.53
CA TYR A 9 7.42 19.90 -2.44
C TYR A 9 8.79 20.43 -2.01
N GLY A 10 9.54 21.03 -2.93
CA GLY A 10 10.85 21.62 -2.65
C GLY A 10 11.93 20.57 -2.36
N LEU A 11 12.73 20.79 -1.31
CA LEU A 11 13.88 19.94 -0.95
C LEU A 11 13.50 18.47 -0.68
N LEU A 12 12.30 18.22 -0.15
CA LEU A 12 11.81 16.87 0.15
C LEU A 12 11.03 16.27 -1.02
N ALA A 13 10.88 16.99 -2.14
CA ALA A 13 10.33 16.41 -3.35
C ALA A 13 11.29 15.31 -3.83
N ASN A 14 10.79 14.08 -3.99
CA ASN A 14 11.57 12.96 -4.51
C ASN A 14 11.79 13.14 -6.03
N CYS A 15 12.59 14.14 -6.40
CA CYS A 15 12.88 14.53 -7.78
C CYS A 15 13.66 13.43 -8.52
N GLY A 16 14.52 12.70 -7.82
CA GLY A 16 15.28 11.57 -8.36
C GLY A 16 14.51 10.25 -8.42
N ARG A 17 13.21 10.22 -8.05
CA ARG A 17 12.42 8.98 -7.93
C ARG A 17 12.53 8.11 -9.18
N ARG A 18 12.44 8.71 -10.37
CA ARG A 18 12.41 7.98 -11.63
C ARG A 18 13.73 7.26 -11.89
N GLU A 19 14.85 7.95 -11.75
CA GLU A 19 16.20 7.39 -11.93
C GLU A 19 16.52 6.35 -10.85
N GLN A 20 16.20 6.65 -9.59
CA GLN A 20 16.41 5.73 -8.47
C GLN A 20 15.59 4.44 -8.65
N LEU A 21 14.32 4.54 -9.06
CA LEU A 21 13.50 3.36 -9.35
C LEU A 21 14.06 2.53 -10.51
N ALA A 22 14.59 3.17 -11.56
CA ALA A 22 15.22 2.45 -12.67
C ALA A 22 16.49 1.69 -12.19
N GLN A 23 17.32 2.33 -11.37
CA GLN A 23 18.52 1.72 -10.80
C GLN A 23 18.18 0.56 -9.86
N VAL A 24 17.19 0.72 -9.00
CA VAL A 24 16.72 -0.33 -8.09
C VAL A 24 16.22 -1.55 -8.87
N ARG A 25 15.41 -1.34 -9.92
CA ARG A 25 14.95 -2.46 -10.79
C ARG A 25 16.11 -3.19 -11.46
N LYS A 26 17.11 -2.45 -11.95
CA LYS A 26 18.31 -3.03 -12.55
C LYS A 26 19.10 -3.89 -11.55
N LEU A 27 19.29 -3.40 -10.32
CA LEU A 27 20.01 -4.13 -9.26
C LEU A 27 19.26 -5.38 -8.81
N LEU A 28 17.93 -5.30 -8.72
CA LEU A 28 17.08 -6.42 -8.34
C LEU A 28 16.84 -7.43 -9.48
N GLN A 29 17.40 -7.21 -10.68
CA GLN A 29 17.17 -8.02 -11.87
C GLN A 29 15.68 -8.22 -12.22
N VAL A 30 14.83 -7.27 -11.83
CA VAL A 30 13.40 -7.31 -12.10
C VAL A 30 13.19 -6.87 -13.53
N MET A 31 12.75 -7.80 -14.39
CA MET A 31 12.29 -7.42 -15.74
C MET A 31 11.14 -6.43 -15.60
N PRO A 32 11.12 -5.34 -16.38
CA PRO A 32 9.96 -4.46 -16.41
C PRO A 32 8.78 -5.29 -16.96
N THR A 33 7.88 -5.70 -16.08
CA THR A 33 6.58 -6.21 -16.50
C THR A 33 5.79 -5.03 -17.03
N ASP A 34 5.42 -5.08 -18.31
CA ASP A 34 4.42 -4.21 -18.92
C ASP A 34 3.04 -4.51 -18.30
N SER A 35 2.89 -4.24 -17.02
CA SER A 35 1.61 -4.32 -16.31
C SER A 35 0.90 -2.96 -16.43
N GLU A 36 0.76 -2.47 -17.66
CA GLU A 36 -0.10 -1.35 -18.02
C GLU A 36 -1.33 -1.81 -18.81
N LEU A 37 -1.64 -3.12 -18.87
CA LEU A 37 -2.88 -3.64 -19.48
C LEU A 37 -3.23 -4.97 -18.83
N ASN A 38 -4.12 -4.96 -17.83
CA ASN A 38 -5.12 -6.01 -17.58
C ASN A 38 -5.91 -5.64 -16.32
N GLY A 39 -6.88 -4.74 -16.50
CA GLY A 39 -8.12 -4.82 -15.73
C GLY A 39 -8.88 -6.05 -16.21
N GLY A 40 -8.45 -7.22 -15.75
CA GLY A 40 -9.10 -8.50 -16.03
C GLY A 40 -9.75 -9.01 -14.75
N ASP A 41 -10.97 -8.57 -14.49
CA ASP A 41 -11.85 -9.24 -13.54
C ASP A 41 -12.03 -10.69 -14.02
N THR A 42 -11.35 -11.61 -13.35
CA THR A 42 -11.57 -13.04 -13.55
C THR A 42 -12.04 -13.61 -12.22
N ASP A 43 -13.32 -13.38 -11.94
CA ASP A 43 -14.07 -14.11 -10.93
C ASP A 43 -14.17 -15.57 -11.36
N ALA A 44 -13.26 -16.41 -10.84
CA ALA A 44 -13.40 -17.86 -10.85
C ALA A 44 -13.19 -18.37 -9.42
N VAL A 45 -14.24 -18.22 -8.59
CA VAL A 45 -14.31 -18.75 -7.24
C VAL A 45 -14.56 -20.25 -7.30
N GLY A 46 -13.49 -21.01 -7.48
CA GLY A 46 -13.40 -22.39 -7.03
C GLY A 46 -13.03 -22.38 -5.55
N GLN A 47 -14.01 -22.68 -4.69
CA GLN A 47 -13.90 -22.63 -3.23
C GLN A 47 -12.89 -23.67 -2.70
N SER A 48 -11.63 -23.28 -2.61
CA SER A 48 -10.81 -23.61 -1.46
C SER A 48 -10.56 -22.28 -0.79
N ALA A 49 -11.07 -22.08 0.43
CA ALA A 49 -10.83 -20.85 1.17
C ALA A 49 -9.32 -20.78 1.45
N GLN A 50 -8.58 -20.15 0.52
CA GLN A 50 -7.17 -19.89 0.69
C GLN A 50 -7.00 -19.19 2.04
N PRO A 51 -6.07 -19.64 2.89
CA PRO A 51 -5.84 -18.99 4.16
C PRO A 51 -5.56 -17.52 3.89
N THR A 52 -6.36 -16.64 4.48
CA THR A 52 -6.24 -15.18 4.28
C THR A 52 -4.86 -14.69 4.71
N PHE A 53 -4.20 -15.44 5.61
CA PHE A 53 -2.88 -15.15 6.14
C PHE A 53 -2.02 -16.41 6.12
N THR A 54 -0.86 -16.31 5.49
CA THR A 54 0.12 -17.39 5.35
C THR A 54 1.45 -16.95 5.93
N CYS A 55 2.11 -17.82 6.69
CA CYS A 55 3.44 -17.53 7.23
C CYS A 55 4.48 -17.39 6.10
N PRO A 56 5.26 -16.30 6.04
CA PRO A 56 6.26 -16.08 4.99
C PRO A 56 7.42 -17.08 5.03
N ASP A 57 7.69 -17.69 6.19
CA ASP A 57 8.82 -18.62 6.37
C ASP A 57 8.44 -20.08 6.08
N CYS A 58 7.29 -20.54 6.58
CA CYS A 58 6.90 -21.95 6.52
C CYS A 58 5.64 -22.23 5.69
N GLY A 59 4.93 -21.21 5.21
CA GLY A 59 3.72 -21.40 4.39
C GLY A 59 2.49 -21.89 5.15
N ALA A 60 2.54 -21.98 6.49
CA ALA A 60 1.41 -22.42 7.29
C ALA A 60 0.29 -21.38 7.35
N ALA A 61 -0.96 -21.84 7.49
CA ALA A 61 -2.12 -20.97 7.70
C ALA A 61 -2.06 -20.30 9.08
N MET A 62 -2.22 -18.98 9.12
CA MET A 62 -2.27 -18.21 10.37
C MET A 62 -3.72 -17.95 10.80
N ILE A 63 -3.95 -17.95 12.12
CA ILE A 63 -5.24 -17.61 12.74
C ILE A 63 -5.20 -16.20 13.34
N ILE A 64 -6.32 -15.46 13.29
CA ILE A 64 -6.46 -14.18 13.99
C ILE A 64 -6.73 -14.47 15.47
N VAL A 65 -5.84 -14.03 16.36
CA VAL A 65 -6.03 -14.17 17.81
C VAL A 65 -6.72 -12.96 18.45
N GLU A 66 -6.55 -11.77 17.88
CA GLU A 66 -7.13 -10.53 18.38
C GLU A 66 -7.22 -9.48 17.25
N ILE A 67 -8.24 -8.62 17.29
CA ILE A 67 -8.39 -7.46 16.40
C ILE A 67 -8.31 -6.18 17.24
N LEU A 68 -7.23 -5.43 17.09
CA LEU A 68 -7.07 -4.15 17.77
C LEU A 68 -7.87 -3.06 17.02
N ALA A 69 -8.93 -2.56 17.65
CA ALA A 69 -9.71 -1.46 17.11
C ALA A 69 -8.89 -0.16 17.03
N ARG A 70 -9.14 0.64 15.98
CA ARG A 70 -8.49 1.94 15.79
C ARG A 70 -8.88 2.88 16.93
N LYS A 71 -7.90 3.35 17.70
CA LYS A 71 -8.10 4.40 18.72
C LYS A 71 -8.39 5.77 18.06
N GLN A 72 -8.95 6.68 18.85
CA GLN A 72 -9.26 8.07 18.49
C GLN A 72 -8.14 8.69 17.64
N PRO A 73 -8.47 9.42 16.56
CA PRO A 73 -7.45 10.09 15.75
C PRO A 73 -6.66 11.07 16.62
N ILE A 74 -5.33 11.04 16.54
CA ILE A 74 -4.39 11.88 17.31
C ILE A 74 -4.54 13.39 16.98
N ARG A 75 -5.44 13.80 16.08
CA ARG A 75 -5.60 15.21 15.71
C ARG A 75 -6.73 15.88 16.49
N ALA A 76 -6.37 16.90 17.27
CA ALA A 76 -7.30 17.97 17.62
C ALA A 76 -7.93 18.54 16.33
N PRO A 77 -9.22 18.95 16.35
CA PRO A 77 -9.88 19.51 15.19
C PRO A 77 -9.09 20.73 14.67
N PRO A 78 -8.99 20.94 13.34
CA PRO A 78 -8.41 22.17 12.82
C PRO A 78 -9.22 23.35 13.36
N TRP A 79 -8.51 24.39 13.83
CA TRP A 79 -9.13 25.59 14.38
C TRP A 79 -10.08 26.17 13.33
N GLN A 80 -11.33 26.44 13.72
CA GLN A 80 -12.26 27.16 12.88
C GLN A 80 -11.60 28.50 12.52
N ARG A 81 -11.25 28.68 11.24
CA ARG A 81 -10.85 30.00 10.74
C ARG A 81 -12.07 30.89 10.91
N GLY A 82 -11.99 31.83 11.84
CA GLY A 82 -13.03 32.84 12.04
C GLY A 82 -13.31 33.56 10.72
N THR A 83 -14.58 33.67 10.39
CA THR A 83 -15.10 34.51 9.31
C THR A 83 -14.90 35.97 9.73
N ALA A 84 -14.15 36.73 8.95
CA ALA A 84 -14.19 38.19 8.96
C ALA A 84 -15.44 38.68 8.24
#